data_AF-A0A6L3T8U9-F1
#
_entry.id   AF-A0A6L3T8U9-F1
#
_cell.length_a   1.000
_cell.length_b   1.000
_cell.length_c   1.000
_cell.angle_alpha   90.00
_cell.angle_beta   90.00
_cell.angle_gamma   90.00
#
_symmetry.space_group_name_H-M   'P 1'
#
loop_
_entity.id
_entity.type
_entity.pdbx_description
1 polymer ?
#
loop_
_entity_poly.entity_id
_entity_poly.type
_entity_poly.pdbx_seq_one_letter_code
_entity_poly.pdbx_strand_id
1 'polypeptide(L)'
;MKALYLGILVAALASTAQARPGGSSQQTTDNVLMPLQQAATDCFADTVMANPAAMNHARAGRWYQAAGVIGFLCRPEVDAMVQAHDRVYGAGAGARYFKGAYAKHLDRELSTRLQPLLERKAVASAEPAPEKVSDETSADQ
;
A
#
# COMPACT_ATOMS: atom_id res chain seq x y z
N MET A 1 -49.76 28.38 52.86
CA MET A 1 -48.36 27.93 52.75
C MET A 1 -48.33 26.53 52.15
N LYS A 2 -47.34 26.28 51.29
CA LYS A 2 -47.14 25.12 50.38
C LYS A 2 -47.02 23.75 51.07
N ALA A 3 -47.45 22.68 50.37
CA ALA A 3 -46.70 21.42 50.12
C ALA A 3 -47.57 20.47 49.25
N LEU A 4 -47.40 20.45 47.92
CA LEU A 4 -46.54 19.56 47.12
C LEU A 4 -46.94 18.06 47.17
N TYR A 5 -47.80 17.68 46.22
CA TYR A 5 -48.10 16.29 45.87
C TYR A 5 -47.05 15.73 44.89
N LEU A 6 -46.69 14.46 45.12
CA LEU A 6 -45.86 13.58 44.29
C LEU A 6 -46.41 13.37 42.88
N GLY A 7 -45.52 13.32 41.90
CA GLY A 7 -45.80 12.83 40.55
C GLY A 7 -44.53 12.34 39.87
N ILE A 8 -44.21 11.06 40.07
CA ILE A 8 -43.12 10.35 39.39
C ILE A 8 -43.50 10.19 37.92
N LEU A 9 -42.71 10.75 37.01
CA LEU A 9 -42.83 10.54 35.56
C LEU A 9 -41.63 9.71 35.11
N VAL A 10 -41.82 8.39 35.03
CA VAL A 10 -40.86 7.46 34.44
C VAL A 10 -40.90 7.67 32.93
N ALA A 11 -39.93 8.43 32.40
CA ALA A 11 -39.72 8.51 30.97
C ALA A 11 -39.06 7.20 30.51
N ALA A 12 -39.86 6.30 29.93
CA ALA A 12 -39.37 5.11 29.27
C ALA A 12 -38.49 5.54 28.07
N LEU A 13 -37.17 5.46 28.26
CA LEU A 13 -36.21 5.57 27.17
C LEU A 13 -36.36 4.34 26.29
N ALA A 14 -37.18 4.46 25.25
CA ALA A 14 -37.22 3.51 24.15
C ALA A 14 -35.83 3.50 23.49
N SER A 15 -35.00 2.55 23.91
CA SER A 15 -33.74 2.25 23.26
C SER A 15 -34.06 1.62 21.91
N THR A 16 -34.21 2.45 20.88
CA THR A 16 -34.17 1.98 19.49
C THR A 16 -32.73 1.59 19.18
N ALA A 17 -32.36 0.38 19.59
CA ALA A 17 -31.15 -0.29 19.13
C ALA A 17 -31.30 -0.50 17.61
N GLN A 18 -30.87 0.50 16.84
CA GLN A 18 -30.72 0.38 15.40
C GLN A 18 -29.60 -0.64 15.16
N ALA A 19 -29.98 -1.87 14.86
CA ALA A 19 -29.07 -2.88 14.32
C ALA A 19 -28.47 -2.31 13.02
N ARG A 20 -27.22 -1.85 13.07
CA ARG A 20 -26.50 -1.39 11.89
C ARG A 20 -26.43 -2.55 10.88
N PRO A 21 -26.96 -2.41 9.66
CA PRO A 21 -26.71 -3.36 8.58
C PRO A 21 -25.29 -3.12 8.04
N GLY A 22 -24.26 -3.39 8.84
CA GLY A 22 -22.86 -3.07 8.53
C GLY A 22 -22.07 -4.22 7.89
N GLY A 23 -22.44 -5.47 8.16
CA GLY A 23 -21.63 -6.62 7.77
C GLY A 23 -21.61 -6.90 6.27
N SER A 24 -22.78 -7.06 5.65
CA SER A 24 -22.86 -7.54 4.26
C SER A 24 -22.40 -6.50 3.22
N SER A 25 -22.72 -5.23 3.42
CA SER A 25 -22.35 -4.16 2.47
C SER A 25 -20.85 -3.85 2.48
N GLN A 26 -20.20 -3.90 3.65
CA GLN A 26 -18.76 -3.67 3.76
C GLN A 26 -17.98 -4.85 3.19
N GLN A 27 -18.36 -6.08 3.53
CA GLN A 27 -17.74 -7.30 2.98
C GLN A 27 -17.85 -7.37 1.46
N THR A 28 -18.99 -7.00 0.89
CA THR A 28 -19.19 -6.95 -0.57
C THR A 28 -18.30 -5.89 -1.22
N THR A 29 -18.12 -4.75 -0.55
CA THR A 29 -17.24 -3.67 -1.03
C THR A 29 -15.77 -4.09 -1.02
N ASP A 30 -15.32 -4.69 0.07
CA ASP A 30 -13.93 -5.15 0.23
C ASP A 30 -13.59 -6.22 -0.82
N ASN A 31 -14.52 -7.15 -1.09
CA ASN A 31 -14.34 -8.17 -2.13
C ASN A 31 -14.16 -7.60 -3.55
N VAL A 32 -14.71 -6.41 -3.83
CA VAL A 32 -14.56 -5.75 -5.15
C VAL A 32 -13.28 -4.92 -5.21
N LEU A 33 -12.96 -4.20 -4.14
CA LEU A 33 -11.87 -3.22 -4.15
C LEU A 33 -10.50 -3.83 -3.83
N MET A 34 -10.43 -4.80 -2.91
CA MET A 34 -9.16 -5.38 -2.48
C MET A 34 -8.37 -6.04 -3.63
N PRO A 35 -8.99 -6.84 -4.53
CA PRO A 35 -8.25 -7.44 -5.63
C PRO A 35 -7.66 -6.39 -6.59
N LEU A 36 -8.36 -5.29 -6.82
CA LEU A 36 -7.90 -4.21 -7.70
C LEU A 36 -6.75 -3.41 -7.06
N GLN A 37 -6.84 -3.17 -5.75
CA GLN A 37 -5.75 -2.57 -4.99
C GLN A 37 -4.49 -3.45 -5.01
N GLN A 38 -4.66 -4.76 -4.85
CA GLN A 38 -3.57 -5.72 -4.91
C GLN A 38 -2.94 -5.75 -6.30
N ALA A 39 -3.74 -5.85 -7.37
CA ALA A 39 -3.25 -5.85 -8.75
C ALA A 39 -2.45 -4.59 -9.08
N ALA A 40 -2.93 -3.42 -8.67
CA ALA A 40 -2.17 -2.18 -8.83
C ALA A 40 -0.86 -2.22 -8.04
N THR A 41 -0.88 -2.66 -6.79
CA THR A 41 0.31 -2.75 -5.93
C THR A 41 1.35 -3.72 -6.51
N ASP A 42 0.91 -4.84 -7.04
CA ASP A 42 1.78 -5.85 -7.67
C ASP A 42 2.44 -5.29 -8.93
N CYS A 43 1.68 -4.60 -9.79
CA CYS A 43 2.28 -3.90 -10.93
C CYS A 43 3.37 -2.91 -10.50
N PHE A 44 3.12 -2.09 -9.47
CA PHE A 44 4.13 -1.15 -8.96
C PHE A 44 5.38 -1.88 -8.44
N ALA A 45 5.21 -2.98 -7.72
CA ALA A 45 6.34 -3.75 -7.19
C ALA A 45 7.21 -4.33 -8.31
N ASP A 46 6.57 -4.95 -9.32
CA ASP A 46 7.27 -5.56 -10.45
C ASP A 46 7.98 -4.52 -11.31
N THR A 47 7.30 -3.41 -11.62
CA THR A 47 7.86 -2.35 -12.45
C THR A 47 8.95 -1.55 -11.73
N VAL A 48 8.86 -1.36 -10.41
CA VAL A 48 9.96 -0.79 -9.63
C VAL A 48 11.19 -1.69 -9.73
N MET A 49 11.05 -3.00 -9.55
CA MET A 49 12.18 -3.93 -9.65
C MET A 49 12.79 -4.00 -11.06
N ALA A 50 11.97 -3.83 -12.11
CA ALA A 50 12.42 -3.87 -13.50
C ALA A 50 13.03 -2.55 -14.01
N ASN A 51 12.90 -1.45 -13.27
CA ASN A 51 13.35 -0.12 -13.72
C ASN A 51 14.55 0.41 -12.90
N PRO A 52 15.74 0.59 -13.50
CA PRO A 52 16.92 1.07 -12.77
C PRO A 52 16.74 2.44 -12.11
N ALA A 53 16.02 3.37 -12.74
CA ALA A 53 15.78 4.70 -12.17
C ALA A 53 14.89 4.61 -10.92
N ALA A 54 13.80 3.84 -10.98
CA ALA A 54 12.94 3.58 -9.83
C ALA A 54 13.70 2.86 -8.71
N MET A 55 14.54 1.88 -9.06
CA MET A 55 15.39 1.17 -8.11
C MET A 55 16.36 2.09 -7.36
N ASN A 56 16.88 3.13 -8.02
CA ASN A 56 17.75 4.10 -7.36
C ASN A 56 17.01 4.94 -6.32
N HIS A 57 15.73 5.27 -6.58
CA HIS A 57 14.87 5.90 -5.56
C HIS A 57 14.55 4.92 -4.41
N ALA A 58 14.19 3.68 -4.75
CA ALA A 58 13.88 2.63 -3.78
C ALA A 58 15.05 2.35 -2.81
N ARG A 59 16.28 2.24 -3.31
CA ARG A 59 17.49 2.06 -2.48
C ARG A 59 17.73 3.19 -1.50
N ALA A 60 17.25 4.39 -1.80
CA ALA A 60 17.33 5.54 -0.92
C ALA A 60 16.11 5.70 0.00
N GLY A 61 15.24 4.68 0.08
CA GLY A 61 13.99 4.72 0.85
C GLY A 61 12.94 5.68 0.29
N ARG A 62 13.12 6.19 -0.94
CA ARG A 62 12.24 7.16 -1.59
C ARG A 62 11.15 6.46 -2.41
N TRP A 63 10.28 5.71 -1.75
CA TRP A 63 9.29 4.83 -2.40
C TRP A 63 8.23 5.59 -3.20
N TYR A 64 7.71 6.69 -2.67
CA TYR A 64 6.81 7.58 -3.43
C TYR A 64 7.42 8.04 -4.76
N GLN A 65 8.69 8.44 -4.76
CA GLN A 65 9.39 8.87 -5.98
C GLN A 65 9.66 7.68 -6.92
N ALA A 66 9.99 6.51 -6.38
CA ALA A 66 10.14 5.30 -7.18
C ALA A 66 8.85 4.96 -7.94
N ALA A 67 7.71 4.99 -7.24
CA ALA A 67 6.39 4.80 -7.84
C ALA A 67 6.05 5.90 -8.86
N GLY A 68 6.41 7.16 -8.59
CA GLY A 68 6.18 8.27 -9.51
C GLY A 68 6.88 8.12 -10.86
N VAL A 69 8.06 7.50 -10.90
CA VAL A 69 8.82 7.26 -12.15
C VAL A 69 8.12 6.22 -13.04
N ILE A 70 7.60 5.14 -12.47
CA ILE A 70 7.03 4.02 -13.23
C ILE A 70 5.50 4.01 -13.29
N GLY A 71 4.82 4.92 -12.59
CA GLY A 71 3.37 4.88 -12.43
C GLY A 71 2.58 4.94 -13.73
N PHE A 72 3.18 5.43 -14.82
CA PHE A 72 2.55 5.40 -16.15
C PHE A 72 2.40 3.99 -16.72
N LEU A 73 3.25 3.04 -16.32
CA LEU A 73 3.20 1.64 -16.74
C LEU A 73 2.04 0.89 -16.08
N CYS A 74 1.66 1.27 -14.86
CA CYS A 74 0.58 0.66 -14.08
C CYS A 74 -0.78 1.37 -14.23
N ARG A 75 -0.94 2.16 -15.30
CA ARG A 75 -2.19 2.89 -15.56
C ARG A 75 -3.41 1.97 -15.68
N PRO A 76 -3.37 0.85 -16.41
CA PRO A 76 -4.55 -0.02 -16.53
C PRO A 76 -5.08 -0.49 -15.18
N GLU A 77 -4.20 -0.92 -14.28
CA GLU A 77 -4.54 -1.41 -12.94
C GLU A 77 -5.05 -0.27 -12.05
N VAL A 78 -4.36 0.89 -12.10
CA VAL A 78 -4.78 2.08 -11.35
C VAL A 78 -6.14 2.60 -11.82
N ASP A 79 -6.37 2.65 -13.12
CA ASP A 79 -7.63 3.13 -13.69
C ASP A 79 -8.78 2.19 -13.32
N ALA A 80 -8.57 0.88 -13.36
CA ALA A 80 -9.57 -0.10 -12.92
C ALA A 80 -9.93 0.08 -11.43
N MET A 81 -8.92 0.26 -10.58
CA MET A 81 -9.10 0.53 -9.16
C MET A 81 -9.85 1.84 -8.92
N VAL A 82 -9.44 2.94 -9.57
CA VAL A 82 -10.07 4.27 -9.45
C VAL A 82 -11.54 4.20 -9.87
N GLN A 83 -11.83 3.59 -11.01
CA GLN A 83 -13.20 3.45 -11.51
C GLN A 83 -14.07 2.59 -10.58
N ALA A 84 -13.54 1.51 -10.02
CA ALA A 84 -14.28 0.71 -9.05
C ALA A 84 -14.58 1.50 -7.77
N HIS A 85 -13.61 2.28 -7.31
CA HIS A 85 -13.77 3.14 -6.15
C HIS A 85 -14.83 4.24 -6.40
N ASP A 86 -14.86 4.82 -7.60
CA ASP A 86 -15.91 5.77 -8.00
C ASP A 86 -17.30 5.13 -8.05
N ARG A 87 -17.41 3.87 -8.50
CA ARG A 87 -18.70 3.15 -8.51
C ARG A 87 -19.25 2.91 -7.10
N VAL A 88 -18.38 2.69 -6.11
CA VAL A 88 -18.79 2.42 -4.72
C VAL A 88 -19.07 3.71 -3.95
N TYR A 89 -18.20 4.72 -4.09
CA TYR A 89 -18.20 5.90 -3.22
C TYR A 89 -18.61 7.20 -3.92
N GLY A 90 -18.96 7.13 -5.21
CA GLY A 90 -19.37 8.26 -6.03
C GLY A 90 -18.22 8.88 -6.84
N ALA A 91 -18.59 9.68 -7.83
CA ALA A 91 -17.66 10.25 -8.80
C ALA A 91 -16.53 11.06 -8.14
N GLY A 92 -15.29 10.80 -8.57
CA GLY A 92 -14.08 11.45 -8.09
C GLY A 92 -13.59 10.96 -6.72
N ALA A 93 -14.28 10.01 -6.08
CA ALA A 93 -13.80 9.38 -4.86
C ALA A 93 -12.52 8.56 -5.11
N GLY A 94 -12.44 7.84 -6.23
CA GLY A 94 -11.30 7.04 -6.65
C GLY A 94 -10.06 7.87 -6.93
N ALA A 95 -10.18 9.02 -7.60
CA ALA A 95 -9.04 9.91 -7.82
C ALA A 95 -8.49 10.47 -6.49
N ARG A 96 -9.37 10.81 -5.54
CA ARG A 96 -8.97 11.24 -4.18
C ARG A 96 -8.34 10.09 -3.39
N TYR A 97 -8.91 8.89 -3.50
CA TYR A 97 -8.38 7.68 -2.87
C TYR A 97 -6.97 7.37 -3.37
N PHE A 98 -6.77 7.35 -4.70
CA PHE A 98 -5.49 7.10 -5.34
C PHE A 98 -4.40 8.07 -4.87
N LYS A 99 -4.69 9.38 -4.93
CA LYS A 99 -3.75 10.44 -4.53
C LYS A 99 -3.51 10.52 -3.02
N GLY A 100 -4.39 9.93 -2.21
CA GLY A 100 -4.39 10.03 -0.76
C GLY A 100 -4.06 8.70 -0.09
N ALA A 101 -5.11 7.96 0.28
CA ALA A 101 -4.99 6.75 1.08
C ALA A 101 -4.18 5.65 0.37
N TYR A 102 -4.42 5.43 -0.93
CA TYR A 102 -3.69 4.43 -1.69
C TYR A 102 -2.21 4.80 -1.85
N ALA A 103 -1.87 6.06 -2.12
CA ALA A 103 -0.46 6.47 -2.23
C ALA A 103 0.34 6.17 -0.93
N LYS A 104 -0.26 6.38 0.24
CA LYS A 104 0.35 6.02 1.54
C LYS A 104 0.44 4.51 1.74
N HIS A 105 -0.60 3.78 1.32
CA HIS A 105 -0.60 2.33 1.34
C HIS A 105 0.53 1.77 0.47
N LEU A 106 0.65 2.27 -0.76
CA LEU A 106 1.64 1.86 -1.73
C LEU A 106 3.07 2.08 -1.23
N ASP A 107 3.36 3.25 -0.66
CA ASP A 107 4.68 3.56 -0.08
C ASP A 107 5.12 2.49 0.94
N ARG A 108 4.22 2.14 1.86
CA ARG A 108 4.44 1.11 2.89
C ARG A 108 4.53 -0.31 2.30
N GLU A 109 3.70 -0.65 1.33
CA GLU A 109 3.74 -1.98 0.70
C GLU A 109 5.05 -2.19 -0.06
N LEU A 110 5.48 -1.18 -0.83
CA LEU A 110 6.74 -1.25 -1.56
C LEU A 110 7.93 -1.35 -0.60
N SER A 111 7.94 -0.57 0.49
CA SER A 111 9.01 -0.68 1.50
C SER A 111 9.04 -2.06 2.13
N THR A 112 7.88 -2.59 2.53
CA THR A 112 7.78 -3.88 3.22
C THR A 112 8.23 -5.03 2.33
N ARG A 113 7.84 -5.00 1.05
CA ARG A 113 8.13 -6.09 0.09
C ARG A 113 9.55 -6.01 -0.47
N LEU A 114 10.02 -4.81 -0.79
CA LEU A 114 11.25 -4.63 -1.59
C LEU A 114 12.48 -4.31 -0.75
N GLN A 115 12.36 -3.62 0.40
CA GLN A 115 13.51 -3.29 1.26
C GLN A 115 14.36 -4.53 1.61
N PRO A 116 13.78 -5.69 2.02
CA PRO A 116 14.57 -6.87 2.34
C PRO A 116 15.29 -7.49 1.12
N LEU A 117 14.76 -7.27 -0.09
CA LEU A 117 15.41 -7.71 -1.33
C LEU A 117 16.62 -6.83 -1.67
N LEU A 118 16.49 -5.52 -1.43
CA LEU A 118 17.56 -4.55 -1.65
C LEU A 118 18.72 -4.78 -0.69
N GLU A 119 18.42 -4.98 0.59
CA GLU A 119 19.42 -5.24 1.63
C GLU A 119 20.20 -6.53 1.35
N ARG A 120 19.51 -7.61 0.97
CA ARG A 120 20.17 -8.87 0.56
C ARG A 120 21.09 -8.69 -0.64
N LYS A 121 20.67 -7.94 -1.66
CA LYS A 121 21.50 -7.64 -2.83
C LYS A 121 22.71 -6.77 -2.46
N ALA A 122 22.57 -5.87 -1.49
CA ALA A 122 23.68 -5.03 -1.01
C ALA A 122 24.74 -5.87 -0.28
N VAL A 123 24.32 -6.79 0.60
CA VAL A 123 25.23 -7.70 1.32
C VAL A 123 25.97 -8.63 0.35
N ALA A 124 25.26 -9.26 -0.58
CA ALA A 124 25.87 -10.15 -1.57
C ALA A 124 26.90 -9.44 -2.47
N SER A 125 26.71 -8.14 -2.73
CA SER A 125 27.63 -7.36 -3.55
C SER A 125 28.87 -6.88 -2.77
N ALA A 126 28.88 -6.97 -1.44
CA ALA A 126 29.98 -6.54 -0.57
C ALA A 126 30.94 -7.69 -0.19
N GLU A 127 30.65 -8.92 -0.61
CA GLU A 127 31.54 -10.06 -0.39
C GLU A 127 32.73 -9.99 -1.37
N PRO A 128 33.99 -9.90 -0.89
CA PRO A 128 35.15 -9.79 -1.76
C PRO A 128 35.34 -11.08 -2.57
N ALA A 129 35.56 -10.92 -3.88
CA ALA A 129 35.93 -12.04 -4.75
C ALA A 129 37.19 -12.73 -4.18
N PRO A 130 37.26 -14.08 -4.21
CA PRO A 130 38.45 -14.77 -3.73
C PRO A 130 39.66 -14.26 -4.49
N GLU A 131 40.64 -13.79 -3.73
CA GLU A 131 41.93 -13.30 -4.18
C GLU A 131 42.50 -14.30 -5.20
N LYS A 132 42.63 -13.87 -6.46
CA LYS A 132 43.39 -14.64 -7.43
C LYS A 132 44.84 -14.62 -6.95
N VAL A 133 45.27 -15.73 -6.37
CA VAL A 133 46.68 -16.01 -6.11
C VAL A 133 47.36 -15.98 -7.48
N SER A 134 48.02 -14.88 -7.78
CA SER A 134 48.91 -14.76 -8.92
C SER A 134 50.12 -15.64 -8.61
N ASP A 135 50.12 -16.87 -9.13
CA ASP A 135 51.33 -17.69 -9.21
C ASP A 135 52.30 -17.02 -10.20
N GLU A 136 53.08 -16.08 -9.69
CA GLU A 136 54.30 -15.59 -10.31
C GLU A 136 55.38 -16.67 -10.14
N THR A 137 55.31 -17.73 -10.95
CA THR A 137 56.45 -18.64 -11.13
C THR A 137 57.31 -18.12 -12.28
N SER A 138 58.23 -17.24 -11.92
CA SER A 138 59.64 -17.22 -12.35
C SER A 138 59.94 -17.94 -13.66
N ALA A 139 60.00 -17.18 -14.75
CA ALA A 139 60.80 -17.54 -15.90
C ALA A 139 62.22 -17.01 -15.66
N ASP A 140 63.09 -17.84 -15.11
CA ASP A 140 64.53 -17.65 -15.17
C ASP A 140 65.22 -19.01 -15.37
N GLN A 141 66.08 -19.03 -16.38
CA GLN A 141 66.95 -20.09 -16.92
C GLN A 141 66.36 -21.08 -17.93
#